data_AF-A0A433SSP3-F1
#
_entry.id   AF-A0A433SSP3-F1
#
_cell.length_a   1.000
_cell.length_b   1.000
_cell.length_c   1.000
_cell.angle_alpha   90.00
_cell.angle_beta   90.00
_cell.angle_gamma   90.00
#
_symmetry.space_group_name_H-M   'P 1'
#
loop_
_entity.id
_entity.type
_entity.pdbx_description
1 polymer ?
#
loop_
_entity_poly.entity_id
_entity_poly.type
_entity_poly.pdbx_seq_one_letter_code
_entity_poly.pdbx_strand_id
1 'polypeptide(L)'
;MSGQEATTQEIPMSQSSETSPSAGSSAVVDVTEENTIQGEQQQQQQENSAFESDEPVTLPPLTYIDFIPQCLGSSIEGKEPDFADFSTVVEQANQWLASMPQFIAIRCETISSKLGKDFGLDNDSTLEHFSSNGRNVYLRVLRLWVTPRPENAPPASPQKISYISVLPDHPSGELSTFLSSLAGGATSRTVGDLATPNFDNMQQTVEKLNKHLQAKPLPGKILGVETLSFKCQEASTSDKLNTETSVWSECGNNARVFLQGLRIFYLVGQPAYETLGIHDEEPDMMQNKEGMGLRLKFATFDQTVSRAAVWLKKEQGIRVISIQSLNVKLDRKFGTGPWILDPNVSAYTETQSLQEKRYAKVLRMVYVREQRLESPSPYSSVTLTSRLFIPHRIEGKTFESFSKTVLRVIKWLNATNVPLFGCETVKYHVSAESAGPGFNDERMDYQVNTNLGQYYITCIRLYFPCVYQEPPPEVPNEEDLGWGWGCVVS
;
A
#
# COMPACT_ATOMS: atom_id res chain seq x y z
N MET A 1 20.31 -33.92 -59.18
CA MET A 1 19.01 -33.28 -59.50
C MET A 1 18.25 -33.23 -58.19
N SER A 2 18.00 -32.12 -57.51
CA SER A 2 17.88 -30.71 -57.87
C SER A 2 18.20 -29.89 -56.61
N GLY A 3 19.11 -28.93 -56.72
CA GLY A 3 19.36 -27.93 -55.68
C GLY A 3 18.31 -26.81 -55.75
N GLN A 4 17.96 -26.23 -54.62
CA GLN A 4 17.22 -24.98 -54.53
C GLN A 4 18.08 -23.97 -53.78
N GLU A 5 18.47 -22.93 -54.51
CA GLU A 5 19.15 -21.74 -54.03
C GLU A 5 18.13 -20.80 -53.37
N ALA A 6 18.55 -20.17 -52.26
CA ALA A 6 17.80 -19.12 -51.58
C ALA A 6 18.32 -17.76 -52.05
N THR A 7 17.45 -16.96 -52.65
CA THR A 7 17.73 -15.61 -53.12
C THR A 7 17.50 -14.59 -52.00
N THR A 8 18.56 -13.88 -51.62
CA THR A 8 18.52 -12.73 -50.71
C THR A 8 18.14 -11.47 -51.50
N GLN A 9 17.06 -10.79 -51.12
CA GLN A 9 16.68 -9.47 -51.65
C GLN A 9 17.27 -8.38 -50.76
N GLU A 10 18.11 -7.52 -51.36
CA GLU A 10 18.64 -6.29 -50.77
C GLU A 10 17.62 -5.14 -50.90
N ILE A 11 17.48 -4.34 -49.85
CA ILE A 11 16.67 -3.11 -49.80
C ILE A 11 17.63 -1.93 -49.99
N PRO A 12 17.37 -0.97 -50.90
CA PRO A 12 18.26 0.18 -51.08
C PRO A 12 17.98 1.28 -50.03
N MET A 13 19.05 1.73 -49.37
CA MET A 13 19.08 2.97 -48.58
C MET A 13 19.03 4.18 -49.52
N SER A 14 18.03 5.05 -49.35
CA SER A 14 17.98 6.37 -49.97
C SER A 14 18.69 7.40 -49.10
N GLN A 15 19.65 8.08 -49.72
CA GLN A 15 20.32 9.28 -49.22
C GLN A 15 19.40 10.49 -49.38
N SER A 16 19.33 11.36 -48.37
CA SER A 16 18.82 12.72 -48.53
C SER A 16 19.84 13.74 -48.04
N SER A 17 19.97 14.75 -48.88
CA SER A 17 21.03 15.73 -49.03
C SER A 17 20.98 16.90 -48.05
N GLU A 18 22.18 17.47 -47.88
CA GLU A 18 22.51 18.78 -47.35
C GLU A 18 21.69 19.93 -47.95
N THR A 19 21.35 20.92 -47.11
CA THR A 19 21.35 22.34 -47.50
C THR A 19 21.59 23.21 -46.25
N SER A 20 22.71 23.93 -46.23
CA SER A 20 22.85 25.23 -45.54
C SER A 20 22.42 26.34 -46.51
N PRO A 21 22.02 27.55 -46.06
CA PRO A 21 23.04 28.59 -45.89
C PRO A 21 22.77 29.71 -44.85
N SER A 22 23.86 30.43 -44.63
CA SER A 22 24.04 31.88 -44.41
C SER A 22 23.84 32.52 -43.03
N ALA A 23 24.94 33.19 -42.66
CA ALA A 23 25.16 34.12 -41.57
C ALA A 23 24.41 35.46 -41.72
N GLY A 24 24.21 36.13 -40.59
CA GLY A 24 24.09 37.59 -40.55
C GLY A 24 23.37 38.14 -39.32
N SER A 25 24.13 38.87 -38.50
CA SER A 25 23.74 40.11 -37.79
C SER A 25 23.80 40.08 -36.27
N SER A 26 24.71 40.90 -35.76
CA SER A 26 24.89 41.31 -34.36
C SER A 26 23.84 42.34 -33.94
N ALA A 27 23.31 42.21 -32.72
CA ALA A 27 22.65 43.27 -31.95
C ALA A 27 22.85 42.92 -30.45
N VAL A 28 23.75 43.63 -29.76
CA VAL A 28 23.45 44.63 -28.72
C VAL A 28 22.46 44.10 -27.66
N VAL A 29 23.03 43.67 -26.54
CA VAL A 29 22.32 43.29 -25.30
C VAL A 29 22.08 44.56 -24.50
N ASP A 30 20.82 44.87 -24.23
CA ASP A 30 20.39 45.95 -23.34
C ASP A 30 20.14 45.37 -21.93
N VAL A 31 20.69 46.03 -20.92
CA VAL A 31 20.71 45.59 -19.51
C VAL A 31 19.67 46.40 -18.76
N THR A 32 18.48 45.83 -18.52
CA THR A 32 17.51 46.35 -17.53
C THR A 32 16.51 45.25 -17.12
N GLU A 33 16.89 44.38 -16.18
CA GLU A 33 15.97 43.38 -15.60
C GLU A 33 16.22 43.09 -14.10
N GLU A 34 16.87 43.99 -13.35
CA GLU A 34 17.17 43.78 -11.92
C GLU A 34 16.25 44.54 -10.93
N ASN A 35 15.34 45.40 -11.40
CA ASN A 35 14.52 46.24 -10.49
C ASN A 35 13.07 45.79 -10.27
N THR A 36 12.62 44.70 -10.89
CA THR A 36 11.24 44.20 -10.72
C THR A 36 11.12 43.17 -9.58
N ILE A 37 12.21 42.48 -9.23
CA ILE A 37 12.21 41.37 -8.26
C ILE A 37 12.17 41.84 -6.79
N GLN A 38 12.62 43.07 -6.50
CA GLN A 38 12.61 43.60 -5.12
C GLN A 38 11.23 44.11 -4.65
N GLY A 39 10.31 44.42 -5.58
CA GLY A 39 8.94 44.86 -5.24
C GLY A 39 8.04 43.71 -4.78
N GLU A 40 8.15 42.54 -5.41
CA GLU A 40 7.31 41.37 -5.09
C GLU A 40 7.69 40.71 -3.76
N GLN A 41 8.96 40.78 -3.35
CA GLN A 41 9.41 40.23 -2.06
C GLN A 41 8.94 41.05 -0.85
N GLN A 42 8.74 42.37 -0.98
CA GLN A 42 8.20 43.18 0.12
C GLN A 42 6.68 43.06 0.27
N GLN A 43 5.96 42.76 -0.82
CA GLN A 43 4.50 42.58 -0.77
C GLN A 43 4.11 41.22 -0.16
N GLN A 44 4.89 40.16 -0.40
CA GLN A 44 4.69 38.85 0.26
C GLN A 44 4.97 38.87 1.77
N GLN A 45 5.86 39.75 2.26
CA GLN A 45 6.12 39.86 3.71
C GLN A 45 5.02 40.63 4.47
N GLN A 46 4.28 41.54 3.82
CA GLN A 46 3.17 42.25 4.48
C GLN A 46 1.88 41.43 4.56
N GLU A 47 1.63 40.49 3.64
CA GLU A 47 0.45 39.60 3.72
C GLU A 47 0.60 38.51 4.81
N ASN A 48 1.82 38.11 5.16
CA ASN A 48 2.07 37.11 6.20
C ASN A 48 1.90 37.64 7.64
N SER A 49 1.85 38.96 7.85
CA SER A 49 1.71 39.56 9.19
C SER A 49 0.24 39.74 9.61
N ALA A 50 -0.73 39.55 8.72
CA ALA A 50 -2.14 39.85 8.98
C ALA A 50 -2.94 38.67 9.58
N PHE A 51 -2.31 37.52 9.80
CA PHE A 51 -2.98 36.28 10.21
C PHE A 51 -2.30 35.54 11.39
N GLU A 52 -1.54 36.25 12.24
CA GLU A 52 -1.23 35.74 13.57
C GLU A 52 -2.51 35.77 14.43
N SER A 53 -3.43 34.83 14.17
CA SER A 53 -4.49 34.54 15.12
C SER A 53 -3.86 33.90 16.36
N ASP A 54 -4.02 34.54 17.52
CA ASP A 54 -3.56 34.05 18.84
C ASP A 54 -4.22 32.72 19.28
N GLU A 55 -4.94 32.02 18.40
CA GLU A 55 -5.53 30.74 18.76
C GLU A 55 -4.43 29.66 18.85
N PRO A 56 -4.37 28.91 19.97
CA PRO A 56 -3.39 27.86 20.13
C PRO A 56 -3.56 26.82 19.02
N VAL A 57 -2.50 26.59 18.25
CA VAL A 57 -2.48 25.59 17.16
C VAL A 57 -2.75 24.22 17.76
N THR A 58 -3.99 23.76 17.62
CA THR A 58 -4.41 22.46 18.11
C THR A 58 -3.96 21.39 17.10
N LEU A 59 -3.09 20.49 17.54
CA LEU A 59 -2.61 19.40 16.70
C LEU A 59 -3.76 18.45 16.33
N PRO A 60 -3.80 17.92 15.09
CA PRO A 60 -4.86 17.01 14.68
C PRO A 60 -4.80 15.69 15.47
N PRO A 61 -5.94 15.06 15.81
CA PRO A 61 -5.98 13.81 16.59
C PRO A 61 -5.30 12.63 15.86
N LEU A 62 -5.24 12.69 14.53
CA LEU A 62 -4.57 11.75 13.66
C LEU A 62 -4.04 12.49 12.44
N THR A 63 -2.80 12.24 12.05
CA THR A 63 -2.27 12.64 10.73
C THR A 63 -1.31 11.57 10.21
N TYR A 64 -0.75 11.79 9.02
CA TYR A 64 0.22 10.92 8.39
C TYR A 64 1.43 11.67 7.88
N ILE A 65 2.55 10.96 7.74
CA ILE A 65 3.75 11.41 7.04
C ILE A 65 4.23 10.27 6.15
N ASP A 66 4.52 10.60 4.90
CA ASP A 66 5.07 9.65 3.94
C ASP A 66 6.55 9.91 3.69
N PHE A 67 7.33 8.83 3.70
CA PHE A 67 8.76 8.81 3.43
C PHE A 67 9.00 8.08 2.12
N ILE A 68 9.36 8.86 1.11
CA ILE A 68 9.53 8.38 -0.27
C ILE A 68 11.00 8.01 -0.47
N PRO A 69 11.30 6.80 -1.01
CA PRO A 69 12.66 6.45 -1.36
C PRO A 69 13.27 7.45 -2.35
N GLN A 70 14.49 7.91 -2.06
CA GLN A 70 15.22 8.81 -2.95
C GLN A 70 15.54 8.10 -4.28
N CYS A 71 15.33 8.81 -5.39
CA CYS A 71 15.79 8.38 -6.71
C CYS A 71 17.32 8.54 -6.80
N LEU A 72 18.05 7.44 -7.06
CA LEU A 72 19.52 7.38 -7.06
C LEU A 72 20.15 7.57 -8.44
N GLY A 73 19.36 7.61 -9.51
CA GLY A 73 19.86 7.70 -10.88
C GLY A 73 18.94 8.49 -11.81
N SER A 74 19.52 9.06 -12.86
CA SER A 74 18.74 9.60 -13.97
C SER A 74 18.10 8.46 -14.76
N SER A 75 16.85 8.62 -15.19
CA SER A 75 16.24 7.73 -16.18
C SER A 75 17.01 7.82 -17.50
N ILE A 76 17.91 6.86 -17.74
CA ILE A 76 18.49 6.65 -19.06
C ILE A 76 17.40 6.02 -19.93
N GLU A 77 17.21 6.48 -21.17
CA GLU A 77 16.12 6.06 -22.07
C GLU A 77 15.79 4.57 -21.94
N GLY A 78 14.60 4.28 -21.38
CA GLY A 78 14.06 2.91 -21.26
C GLY A 78 14.48 2.11 -20.02
N LYS A 79 15.42 2.59 -19.19
CA LYS A 79 15.76 1.96 -17.90
C LYS A 79 15.00 2.63 -16.76
N GLU A 80 14.49 1.83 -15.84
CA GLU A 80 13.95 2.32 -14.57
C GLU A 80 15.05 2.97 -13.74
N PRO A 81 14.76 4.10 -13.09
CA PRO A 81 15.69 4.67 -12.13
C PRO A 81 15.84 3.71 -10.94
N ASP A 82 17.06 3.65 -10.42
CA ASP A 82 17.34 2.96 -9.18
C ASP A 82 16.84 3.85 -8.02
N PHE A 83 16.23 3.25 -7.01
CA PHE A 83 15.74 3.94 -5.82
C PHE A 83 16.45 3.43 -4.57
N ALA A 84 16.55 4.27 -3.54
CA ALA A 84 17.09 3.89 -2.25
C ALA A 84 16.31 2.71 -1.65
N ASP A 85 16.99 1.87 -0.89
CA ASP A 85 16.38 0.72 -0.23
C ASP A 85 15.37 1.18 0.84
N PHE A 86 14.47 0.27 1.22
CA PHE A 86 13.45 0.53 2.24
C PHE A 86 14.04 0.88 3.62
N SER A 87 15.27 0.44 3.89
CA SER A 87 15.99 0.81 5.12
C SER A 87 16.27 2.30 5.21
N THR A 88 16.59 2.94 4.08
CA THR A 88 16.85 4.39 4.00
C THR A 88 15.60 5.20 4.36
N VAL A 89 14.39 4.79 3.92
CA VAL A 89 13.16 5.51 4.28
C VAL A 89 12.82 5.37 5.76
N VAL A 90 13.18 4.25 6.39
CA VAL A 90 13.04 4.07 7.85
C VAL A 90 14.03 4.95 8.62
N GLU A 91 15.23 5.16 8.09
CA GLU A 91 16.20 6.10 8.66
C GLU A 91 15.70 7.55 8.58
N GLN A 92 15.15 7.98 7.45
CA GLN A 92 14.52 9.29 7.29
C GLN A 92 13.35 9.47 8.26
N ALA A 93 12.50 8.45 8.40
CA ALA A 93 11.41 8.44 9.37
C ALA A 93 11.88 8.62 10.81
N ASN A 94 13.00 8.00 11.19
CA ASN A 94 13.61 8.17 12.50
C ASN A 94 14.17 9.59 12.73
N GLN A 95 14.73 10.21 11.69
CA GLN A 95 15.19 11.60 11.77
C GLN A 95 14.01 12.55 12.02
N TRP A 96 12.90 12.35 11.29
CA TRP A 96 11.68 13.13 11.47
C TRP A 96 11.06 12.94 12.86
N LEU A 97 10.96 11.70 13.35
CA LEU A 97 10.45 11.40 14.70
C LEU A 97 11.32 12.03 15.80
N ALA A 98 12.62 12.18 15.57
CA ALA A 98 13.51 12.86 16.49
C ALA A 98 13.32 14.38 16.49
N SER A 99 13.03 14.98 15.34
CA SER A 99 12.73 16.42 15.24
C SER A 99 11.31 16.81 15.67
N MET A 100 10.39 15.84 15.74
CA MET A 100 8.97 16.07 16.03
C MET A 100 8.50 15.33 17.30
N PRO A 101 9.05 15.63 18.49
CA PRO A 101 8.76 14.91 19.74
C PRO A 101 7.31 15.04 20.21
N GLN A 102 6.57 16.03 19.71
CA GLN A 102 5.15 16.24 19.98
C GLN A 102 4.24 15.19 19.33
N PHE A 103 4.76 14.35 18.42
CA PHE A 103 4.00 13.27 17.80
C PHE A 103 4.43 11.89 18.31
N ILE A 104 3.49 10.94 18.28
CA ILE A 104 3.69 9.52 18.57
C ILE A 104 3.29 8.70 17.36
N ALA A 105 4.18 7.83 16.89
CA ALA A 105 3.86 6.88 15.83
C ALA A 105 2.97 5.78 16.40
N ILE A 106 1.76 5.66 15.88
CA ILE A 106 0.81 4.63 16.29
C ILE A 106 0.78 3.45 15.32
N ARG A 107 1.18 3.67 14.07
CA ARG A 107 1.27 2.64 13.04
C ARG A 107 2.31 3.02 11.97
N CYS A 108 3.00 2.01 11.48
CA CYS A 108 3.80 2.08 10.26
C CYS A 108 3.13 1.21 9.19
N GLU A 109 3.17 1.66 7.95
CA GLU A 109 2.57 0.99 6.81
C GLU A 109 3.47 1.14 5.58
N THR A 110 3.68 0.07 4.82
CA THR A 110 4.28 0.12 3.49
C THR A 110 3.17 0.28 2.47
N ILE A 111 3.04 1.47 1.89
CA ILE A 111 2.10 1.72 0.79
C ILE A 111 2.80 1.50 -0.55
N SER A 112 2.03 0.98 -1.51
CA SER A 112 2.50 0.80 -2.90
C SER A 112 1.96 1.94 -3.73
N SER A 113 2.82 2.77 -4.30
CA SER A 113 2.40 3.90 -5.14
C SER A 113 2.88 3.70 -6.56
N LYS A 114 1.98 3.81 -7.53
CA LYS A 114 2.33 3.67 -8.94
C LYS A 114 3.08 4.92 -9.45
N LEU A 115 4.20 4.72 -10.13
CA LEU A 115 4.93 5.80 -10.80
C LEU A 115 4.29 6.17 -12.15
N GLY A 116 4.40 7.46 -12.49
CA GLY A 116 4.06 8.02 -13.79
C GLY A 116 4.95 7.51 -14.92
N LYS A 117 4.63 7.90 -16.16
CA LYS A 117 5.42 7.50 -17.34
C LYS A 117 6.85 8.07 -17.33
N ASP A 118 7.03 9.19 -16.65
CA ASP A 118 8.28 9.89 -16.38
C ASP A 118 8.97 9.40 -15.09
N PHE A 119 8.44 8.36 -14.45
CA PHE A 119 8.83 7.89 -13.13
C PHE A 119 8.58 8.92 -12.00
N GLY A 120 7.80 9.96 -12.26
CA GLY A 120 7.30 10.87 -11.23
C GLY A 120 6.32 10.17 -10.30
N LEU A 121 6.37 10.52 -9.02
CA LEU A 121 5.44 10.01 -8.02
C LEU A 121 4.43 11.12 -7.66
N ASP A 122 3.15 10.86 -7.93
CA ASP A 122 2.05 11.64 -7.39
C ASP A 122 1.49 10.92 -6.16
N ASN A 123 1.98 11.31 -4.99
CA ASN A 123 1.60 10.67 -3.73
C ASN A 123 0.27 11.21 -3.16
N ASP A 124 -0.24 12.30 -3.71
CA ASP A 124 -1.52 12.90 -3.26
C ASP A 124 -2.70 12.44 -4.14
N SER A 125 -2.44 11.83 -5.30
CA SER A 125 -3.48 11.18 -6.10
C SER A 125 -4.11 10.00 -5.37
N THR A 126 -5.44 9.96 -5.39
CA THR A 126 -6.22 8.86 -4.82
C THR A 126 -6.64 7.82 -5.85
N LEU A 127 -6.53 8.12 -7.15
CA LEU A 127 -6.90 7.19 -8.22
C LEU A 127 -5.66 6.72 -8.98
N GLU A 128 -5.47 5.41 -9.03
CA GLU A 128 -4.40 4.78 -9.79
C GLU A 128 -4.98 3.94 -10.94
N HIS A 129 -4.33 4.01 -12.10
CA HIS A 129 -4.66 3.17 -13.25
C HIS A 129 -3.56 2.14 -13.49
N PHE A 130 -3.89 0.85 -13.44
CA PHE A 130 -2.97 -0.25 -13.73
C PHE A 130 -3.19 -0.70 -15.18
N SER A 131 -2.16 -0.59 -16.00
CA SER A 131 -2.26 -0.93 -17.42
C SER A 131 -2.28 -2.45 -17.60
N SER A 132 -3.23 -2.95 -18.40
CA SER A 132 -3.23 -4.35 -18.84
C SER A 132 -2.10 -4.64 -19.82
N ASN A 133 -1.72 -3.65 -20.62
CA ASN A 133 -0.65 -3.75 -21.60
C ASN A 133 0.47 -2.78 -21.25
N GLY A 134 1.71 -3.28 -21.26
CA GLY A 134 2.89 -2.49 -20.93
C GLY A 134 3.33 -2.64 -19.48
N ARG A 135 4.27 -1.77 -19.11
CA ARG A 135 5.00 -1.81 -17.85
C ARG A 135 4.34 -0.88 -16.83
N ASN A 136 4.02 -1.41 -15.67
CA ASN A 136 3.61 -0.66 -14.49
C ASN A 136 4.80 -0.64 -13.53
N VAL A 137 5.17 0.51 -13.00
CA VAL A 137 6.29 0.64 -12.07
C VAL A 137 5.74 1.17 -10.76
N TYR A 138 6.15 0.57 -9.65
CA TYR A 138 5.65 0.88 -8.33
C TYR A 138 6.79 1.16 -7.39
N LEU A 139 6.50 2.03 -6.42
CA LEU A 139 7.41 2.39 -5.35
C LEU A 139 6.77 2.02 -4.00
N ARG A 140 7.58 1.48 -3.09
CA ARG A 140 7.23 1.21 -1.69
C ARG A 140 7.56 2.45 -0.89
N VAL A 141 6.53 3.12 -0.42
CA VAL A 141 6.64 4.30 0.45
C VAL A 141 6.33 3.87 1.88
N LEU A 142 7.07 4.40 2.85
CA LEU A 142 6.76 4.20 4.26
C LEU A 142 5.81 5.30 4.72
N ARG A 143 4.62 4.93 5.18
CA ARG A 143 3.66 5.82 5.82
C ARG A 143 3.71 5.64 7.33
N LEU A 144 3.89 6.74 8.05
CA LEU A 144 3.67 6.81 9.50
C LEU A 144 2.31 7.42 9.77
N TRP A 145 1.48 6.72 10.53
CA TRP A 145 0.32 7.30 11.17
C TRP A 145 0.71 7.78 12.55
N VAL A 146 0.45 9.06 12.83
CA VAL A 146 0.88 9.71 14.07
C VAL A 146 -0.28 10.42 14.79
N THR A 147 -0.18 10.49 16.11
CA THR A 147 -1.12 11.21 16.98
C THR A 147 -0.33 12.16 17.89
N PRO A 148 -0.92 13.26 18.38
CA PRO A 148 -0.28 14.12 19.35
C PRO A 148 0.09 13.35 20.62
N ARG A 149 1.26 13.64 21.16
CA ARG A 149 1.66 13.16 22.47
C ARG A 149 0.71 13.74 23.53
N PRO A 150 0.16 12.92 24.44
CA PRO A 150 -0.64 13.44 25.54
C PRO A 150 0.18 14.44 26.37
N GLU A 151 -0.39 15.60 26.70
CA GLU A 151 0.31 16.67 27.45
C GLU A 151 0.87 16.19 28.80
N ASN A 152 0.16 15.25 29.43
CA ASN A 152 0.53 14.68 30.72
C ASN A 152 1.48 13.47 30.61
N ALA A 153 1.92 13.10 29.40
CA ALA A 153 2.88 12.01 29.24
C ALA A 153 4.28 12.46 29.70
N PRO A 154 5.03 11.60 30.42
CA PRO A 154 6.40 11.94 30.79
C PRO A 154 7.25 12.23 29.53
N PRO A 155 8.25 13.12 29.61
CA PRO A 155 9.19 13.35 28.53
C PRO A 155 9.81 12.03 28.11
N ALA A 156 9.47 11.55 26.92
CA ALA A 156 10.01 10.31 26.40
C ALA A 156 11.28 10.61 25.61
N SER A 157 12.21 9.65 25.61
CA SER A 157 13.26 9.63 24.61
C SER A 157 12.65 9.68 23.20
N PRO A 158 13.33 10.29 22.22
CA PRO A 158 12.93 10.24 20.82
C PRO A 158 12.55 8.82 20.40
N GLN A 159 11.42 8.69 19.73
CA GLN A 159 10.99 7.39 19.21
C GLN A 159 11.94 6.99 18.09
N LYS A 160 12.41 5.75 18.15
CA LYS A 160 13.15 5.13 17.07
C LYS A 160 12.41 3.87 16.65
N ILE A 161 12.01 3.79 15.39
CA ILE A 161 11.42 2.61 14.77
C ILE A 161 12.49 1.80 14.03
N SER A 162 12.25 0.50 13.92
CA SER A 162 13.02 -0.42 13.09
C SER A 162 12.07 -1.51 12.57
N TYR A 163 12.53 -2.35 11.65
CA TYR A 163 11.72 -3.43 11.11
C TYR A 163 12.53 -4.69 10.82
N ILE A 164 11.80 -5.79 10.64
CA ILE A 164 12.29 -7.00 9.96
C ILE A 164 11.23 -7.46 8.95
N SER A 165 11.65 -8.09 7.86
CA SER A 165 10.77 -8.75 6.90
C SER A 165 10.94 -10.27 7.03
N VAL A 166 9.83 -11.01 7.04
CA VAL A 166 9.78 -12.46 7.20
C VAL A 166 9.01 -13.03 6.02
N LEU A 167 9.62 -13.95 5.31
CA LEU A 167 9.01 -14.65 4.18
C LEU A 167 8.68 -16.09 4.60
N PRO A 168 7.64 -16.71 4.02
CA PRO A 168 7.36 -18.13 4.22
C PRO A 168 8.50 -18.98 3.66
N ASP A 169 8.85 -20.06 4.36
CA ASP A 169 9.88 -20.99 3.89
C ASP A 169 9.34 -21.88 2.75
N HIS A 170 10.26 -22.42 1.95
CA HIS A 170 9.95 -23.47 0.99
C HIS A 170 10.40 -24.84 1.54
N PRO A 171 9.56 -25.89 1.49
CA PRO A 171 9.84 -27.19 2.11
C PRO A 171 11.03 -27.92 1.46
N SER A 172 11.41 -27.58 0.23
CA SER A 172 12.53 -28.23 -0.47
C SER A 172 13.89 -27.54 -0.28
N GLY A 173 14.02 -26.54 0.60
CA GLY A 173 15.28 -25.82 0.84
C GLY A 173 15.24 -24.34 0.43
N GLU A 174 16.38 -23.77 0.04
CA GLU A 174 16.49 -22.32 -0.21
C GLU A 174 15.56 -21.82 -1.31
N LEU A 175 14.74 -20.82 -0.96
CA LEU A 175 13.83 -20.11 -1.86
C LEU A 175 14.52 -19.62 -3.15
N SER A 176 15.76 -19.15 -3.03
CA SER A 176 16.61 -18.70 -4.13
C SER A 176 16.77 -19.78 -5.22
N THR A 177 17.00 -21.03 -4.81
CA THR A 177 17.23 -22.17 -5.72
C THR A 177 15.95 -22.52 -6.44
N PHE A 178 14.83 -22.52 -5.72
CA PHE A 178 13.53 -22.78 -6.30
C PHE A 178 13.14 -21.71 -7.33
N LEU A 179 13.22 -20.42 -6.98
CA LEU A 179 12.90 -19.33 -7.91
C LEU A 179 13.81 -19.36 -9.15
N SER A 180 15.08 -19.72 -8.98
CA SER A 180 16.01 -19.90 -10.10
C SER A 180 15.58 -21.04 -11.04
N SER A 181 15.02 -22.13 -10.49
CA SER A 181 14.51 -23.26 -11.29
C SER A 181 13.26 -22.89 -12.11
N LEU A 182 12.39 -22.04 -11.55
CA LEU A 182 11.23 -21.54 -12.29
C LEU A 182 11.64 -20.59 -13.42
N ALA A 183 12.70 -19.79 -13.23
CA ALA A 183 13.20 -18.86 -14.24
C ALA A 183 13.75 -19.57 -15.49
N GLY A 184 14.35 -20.76 -15.32
CA GLY A 184 14.92 -21.54 -16.42
C GLY A 184 13.92 -22.32 -17.28
N GLY A 185 12.69 -22.55 -16.81
CA GLY A 185 11.69 -23.40 -17.49
C GLY A 185 10.45 -22.66 -18.01
N ALA A 186 10.25 -21.40 -17.63
CA ALA A 186 9.04 -20.65 -17.93
C ALA A 186 9.12 -19.90 -19.28
N THR A 187 8.83 -20.58 -20.38
CA THR A 187 8.26 -19.86 -21.53
C THR A 187 6.84 -19.41 -21.16
N SER A 188 6.40 -18.23 -21.60
CA SER A 188 5.14 -17.58 -21.19
C SER A 188 3.87 -18.44 -21.31
N ARG A 189 3.91 -19.59 -22.00
CA ARG A 189 2.77 -20.50 -22.18
C ARG A 189 2.71 -21.66 -21.17
N THR A 190 3.81 -22.02 -20.51
CA THR A 190 3.85 -23.19 -19.60
C THR A 190 3.60 -22.85 -18.12
N VAL A 191 3.57 -21.57 -17.76
CA VAL A 191 3.35 -21.15 -16.36
C VAL A 191 1.93 -21.44 -15.87
N GLY A 192 0.95 -21.56 -16.78
CA GLY A 192 -0.44 -21.91 -16.46
C GLY A 192 -0.61 -23.27 -15.78
N ASP A 193 0.27 -24.22 -16.08
CA ASP A 193 0.24 -25.58 -15.55
C ASP A 193 1.28 -25.81 -14.43
N LEU A 194 2.10 -24.81 -14.12
CA LEU A 194 3.03 -24.91 -12.99
C LEU A 194 2.21 -24.90 -11.70
N ALA A 195 2.25 -26.03 -10.99
CA ALA A 195 1.73 -26.11 -9.64
C ALA A 195 2.30 -24.94 -8.83
N THR A 196 1.42 -24.15 -8.20
CA THR A 196 1.85 -23.09 -7.29
C THR A 196 2.84 -23.71 -6.31
N PRO A 197 4.04 -23.13 -6.15
CA PRO A 197 4.99 -23.61 -5.16
C PRO A 197 4.32 -23.81 -3.81
N ASN A 198 4.64 -24.94 -3.19
CA ASN A 198 4.19 -25.21 -1.84
C ASN A 198 5.08 -24.41 -0.91
N PHE A 199 4.55 -23.37 -0.30
CA PHE A 199 5.22 -22.59 0.73
C PHE A 199 4.63 -22.95 2.09
N ASP A 200 5.36 -22.65 3.16
CA ASP A 200 4.72 -22.53 4.46
C ASP A 200 3.49 -21.62 4.34
N ASN A 201 2.39 -22.05 4.93
CA ASN A 201 1.23 -21.17 5.05
C ASN A 201 1.51 -20.07 6.10
N MET A 202 0.61 -19.10 6.20
CA MET A 202 0.82 -17.92 7.05
C MET A 202 0.95 -18.31 8.54
N GLN A 203 0.13 -19.27 8.98
CA GLN A 203 0.19 -19.80 10.34
C GLN A 203 1.54 -20.47 10.65
N GLN A 204 2.05 -21.32 9.74
CA GLN A 204 3.36 -21.95 9.88
C GLN A 204 4.50 -20.92 9.91
N THR A 205 4.40 -19.88 9.08
CA THR A 205 5.36 -18.77 9.05
C THR A 205 5.41 -18.06 10.41
N VAL A 206 4.26 -17.76 11.00
CA VAL A 206 4.16 -17.16 12.35
C VAL A 206 4.71 -18.09 13.44
N GLU A 207 4.43 -19.39 13.37
CA GLU A 207 4.95 -20.36 14.34
C GLU A 207 6.47 -20.46 14.33
N LYS A 208 7.08 -20.48 13.13
CA LYS A 208 8.55 -20.46 12.98
C LYS A 208 9.14 -19.15 13.46
N LEU A 209 8.51 -18.03 13.10
CA LEU A 209 8.90 -16.71 13.58
C LEU A 209 8.85 -16.63 15.11
N ASN A 210 7.81 -17.15 15.75
CA ASN A 210 7.72 -17.17 17.21
C ASN A 210 8.84 -17.97 17.87
N LYS A 211 9.24 -19.11 17.29
CA LYS A 211 10.41 -19.87 17.76
C LYS A 211 11.69 -19.03 17.64
N HIS A 212 11.85 -18.28 16.54
CA HIS A 212 12.97 -17.36 16.37
C HIS A 212 12.96 -16.23 17.41
N LEU A 213 11.81 -15.58 17.61
CA LEU A 213 11.67 -14.47 18.58
C LEU A 213 11.88 -14.92 20.03
N GLN A 214 11.54 -16.16 20.38
CA GLN A 214 11.84 -16.73 21.68
C GLN A 214 13.35 -16.91 21.90
N ALA A 215 14.09 -17.33 20.87
CA ALA A 215 15.54 -17.50 20.93
C ALA A 215 16.29 -16.16 20.85
N LYS A 216 15.78 -15.22 20.04
CA LYS A 216 16.36 -13.92 19.77
C LYS A 216 15.25 -12.86 19.71
N PRO A 217 14.84 -12.30 20.87
CA PRO A 217 13.80 -11.29 20.90
C PRO A 217 14.21 -10.03 20.13
N LEU A 218 13.23 -9.32 19.59
CA LEU A 218 13.47 -8.02 18.97
C LEU A 218 13.99 -7.03 20.01
N PRO A 219 14.91 -6.11 19.66
CA PRO A 219 15.42 -5.10 20.56
C PRO A 219 14.40 -3.95 20.70
N GLY A 220 13.24 -4.25 21.26
CA GLY A 220 12.13 -3.31 21.30
C GLY A 220 10.76 -3.96 21.38
N LYS A 221 9.72 -3.12 21.40
CA LYS A 221 8.31 -3.51 21.45
C LYS A 221 7.69 -3.46 20.05
N ILE A 222 6.95 -4.50 19.65
CA ILE A 222 6.30 -4.54 18.34
C ILE A 222 5.23 -3.45 18.29
N LEU A 223 5.37 -2.57 17.29
CA LEU A 223 4.47 -1.47 16.99
C LEU A 223 3.33 -1.95 16.10
N GLY A 224 3.65 -2.69 15.03
CA GLY A 224 2.67 -3.18 14.08
C GLY A 224 3.26 -4.26 13.17
N VAL A 225 2.37 -5.01 12.53
CA VAL A 225 2.73 -6.02 11.53
C VAL A 225 1.83 -5.83 10.33
N GLU A 226 2.41 -5.90 9.14
CA GLU A 226 1.68 -5.89 7.88
C GLU A 226 1.96 -7.16 7.09
N THR A 227 0.93 -7.66 6.42
CA THR A 227 1.10 -8.65 5.36
C THR A 227 1.33 -7.91 4.05
N LEU A 228 2.42 -8.23 3.35
CA LEU A 228 2.80 -7.62 2.08
C LEU A 228 2.92 -8.66 0.97
N SER A 229 2.50 -8.28 -0.22
CA SER A 229 2.80 -9.02 -1.46
C SER A 229 4.19 -8.65 -1.97
N PHE A 230 5.05 -9.65 -2.11
CA PHE A 230 6.34 -9.54 -2.79
C PHE A 230 6.26 -10.23 -4.16
N LYS A 231 6.60 -9.50 -5.22
CA LYS A 231 6.80 -10.10 -6.55
C LYS A 231 8.08 -10.94 -6.52
N CYS A 232 7.94 -12.27 -6.60
CA CYS A 232 9.10 -13.17 -6.59
C CYS A 232 9.67 -13.38 -7.98
N GLN A 233 8.79 -13.44 -8.97
CA GLN A 233 9.18 -13.74 -10.33
C GLN A 233 8.16 -13.17 -11.31
N GLU A 234 8.69 -12.73 -12.44
CA GLU A 234 7.94 -12.42 -13.64
C GLU A 234 8.58 -13.18 -14.80
N ALA A 235 7.76 -13.66 -15.76
CA ALA A 235 8.31 -14.24 -16.97
C ALA A 235 9.32 -13.26 -17.61
N SER A 236 10.49 -13.77 -18.01
CA SER A 236 11.63 -13.04 -18.59
C SER A 236 12.44 -12.09 -17.69
N THR A 237 12.26 -12.08 -16.36
CA THR A 237 13.22 -11.45 -15.43
C THR A 237 13.76 -12.44 -14.40
N SER A 238 15.05 -12.30 -14.06
CA SER A 238 15.73 -13.13 -13.04
C SER A 238 15.96 -12.35 -11.74
N ASP A 239 15.04 -11.44 -11.41
CA ASP A 239 15.19 -10.57 -10.25
C ASP A 239 15.21 -11.44 -9.00
N LYS A 240 16.27 -11.31 -8.21
CA LYS A 240 16.32 -11.97 -6.90
C LYS A 240 15.29 -11.30 -6.01
N LEU A 241 14.44 -12.10 -5.38
CA LEU A 241 13.52 -11.61 -4.36
C LEU A 241 14.31 -10.88 -3.27
N ASN A 242 14.10 -9.57 -3.17
CA ASN A 242 14.71 -8.71 -2.18
C ASN A 242 13.60 -7.93 -1.46
N THR A 243 13.50 -8.11 -0.15
CA THR A 243 12.52 -7.41 0.68
C THR A 243 12.84 -5.93 0.85
N GLU A 244 14.09 -5.54 0.61
CA GLU A 244 14.59 -4.18 0.80
C GLU A 244 14.39 -3.31 -0.44
N THR A 245 14.19 -3.92 -1.61
CA THR A 245 13.95 -3.16 -2.83
C THR A 245 12.66 -2.37 -2.71
N SER A 246 12.78 -1.06 -2.91
CA SER A 246 11.66 -0.13 -2.84
C SER A 246 10.93 0.01 -4.17
N VAL A 247 11.58 -0.26 -5.31
CA VAL A 247 10.98 -0.19 -6.64
C VAL A 247 10.74 -1.58 -7.23
N TRP A 248 9.62 -1.78 -7.91
CA TRP A 248 9.44 -2.97 -8.75
C TRP A 248 8.55 -2.66 -9.94
N SER A 249 8.75 -3.44 -11.00
CA SER A 249 7.95 -3.35 -12.22
C SER A 249 7.00 -4.52 -12.35
N GLU A 250 5.93 -4.37 -13.11
CA GLU A 250 5.06 -5.45 -13.52
C GLU A 250 4.60 -5.21 -14.96
N CYS A 251 4.79 -6.19 -15.83
CA CYS A 251 4.20 -6.18 -17.17
C CYS A 251 2.84 -6.86 -17.11
N GLY A 252 1.80 -6.14 -17.56
CA GLY A 252 0.41 -6.60 -17.45
C GLY A 252 0.15 -7.97 -18.09
N ASN A 253 0.92 -8.31 -19.13
CA ASN A 253 0.77 -9.55 -19.90
C ASN A 253 1.58 -10.75 -19.40
N ASN A 254 2.46 -10.56 -18.42
CA ASN A 254 3.32 -11.64 -17.94
C ASN A 254 2.68 -12.42 -16.79
N ALA A 255 2.95 -13.72 -16.78
CA ALA A 255 2.68 -14.54 -15.60
C ALA A 255 3.59 -14.11 -14.44
N ARG A 256 3.00 -13.97 -13.25
CA ARG A 256 3.65 -13.43 -12.05
C ARG A 256 3.43 -14.36 -10.87
N VAL A 257 4.44 -14.52 -10.04
CA VAL A 257 4.33 -15.23 -8.75
C VAL A 257 4.50 -14.23 -7.63
N PHE A 258 3.53 -14.17 -6.74
CA PHE A 258 3.54 -13.32 -5.56
C PHE A 258 3.65 -14.18 -4.30
N LEU A 259 4.40 -13.68 -3.32
CA LEU A 259 4.56 -14.26 -1.99
C LEU A 259 4.04 -13.27 -0.95
N GLN A 260 3.21 -13.74 -0.03
CA GLN A 260 2.75 -13.00 1.13
C GLN A 260 3.79 -13.15 2.24
N GLY A 261 4.50 -12.06 2.54
CA GLY A 261 5.41 -11.97 3.68
C GLY A 261 4.84 -11.09 4.79
N LEU A 262 5.50 -11.12 5.95
CA LEU A 262 5.23 -10.24 7.07
C LEU A 262 6.32 -9.18 7.16
N ARG A 263 5.96 -7.91 7.33
CA ARG A 263 6.89 -6.88 7.78
C ARG A 263 6.48 -6.42 9.17
N ILE A 264 7.43 -6.47 10.11
CA ILE A 264 7.20 -6.26 11.53
C ILE A 264 7.93 -4.98 11.91
N PHE A 265 7.18 -3.94 12.25
CA PHE A 265 7.73 -2.69 12.76
C PHE A 265 7.75 -2.73 14.29
N TYR A 266 8.83 -2.24 14.89
CA TYR A 266 8.98 -2.19 16.34
C TYR A 266 9.68 -0.91 16.80
N LEU A 267 9.33 -0.47 18.00
CA LEU A 267 9.98 0.64 18.69
C LEU A 267 11.24 0.13 19.36
N VAL A 268 12.40 0.64 18.94
CA VAL A 268 13.72 0.26 19.44
C VAL A 268 13.82 0.57 20.93
N GLY A 269 14.24 -0.42 21.72
CA GLY A 269 14.34 -0.31 23.17
C GLY A 269 14.87 -1.58 23.81
N GLN A 270 14.49 -1.82 25.06
CA GLN A 270 14.80 -3.08 25.74
C GLN A 270 14.13 -4.26 25.03
N PRO A 271 14.77 -5.43 24.94
CA PRO A 271 14.17 -6.57 24.27
C PRO A 271 12.81 -6.95 24.86
N ALA A 272 11.79 -7.03 24.00
CA ALA A 272 10.47 -7.51 24.39
C ALA A 272 10.29 -8.97 23.94
N TYR A 273 9.83 -9.81 24.87
CA TYR A 273 9.58 -11.23 24.63
C TYR A 273 8.14 -11.46 24.17
N GLU A 274 7.78 -10.80 23.07
CA GLU A 274 6.45 -10.88 22.47
C GLU A 274 6.38 -12.05 21.48
N THR A 275 5.29 -12.82 21.53
CA THR A 275 4.95 -13.79 20.48
C THR A 275 3.79 -13.28 19.66
N LEU A 276 3.84 -13.46 18.35
CA LEU A 276 2.81 -13.05 17.40
C LEU A 276 1.72 -14.11 17.25
N GLY A 277 0.51 -13.65 16.98
CA GLY A 277 -0.59 -14.48 16.50
C GLY A 277 -1.36 -13.72 15.42
N ILE A 278 -2.04 -14.49 14.56
CA ILE A 278 -2.87 -13.97 13.48
C ILE A 278 -4.27 -14.55 13.65
N HIS A 279 -5.28 -13.72 13.43
CA HIS A 279 -6.68 -14.11 13.29
C HIS A 279 -7.21 -13.56 11.98
N ASP A 280 -7.73 -14.44 11.13
CA ASP A 280 -8.39 -14.06 9.89
C ASP A 280 -9.90 -14.23 10.04
N GLU A 281 -10.62 -13.14 9.87
CA GLU A 281 -12.07 -13.16 9.78
C GLU A 281 -12.48 -13.11 8.31
N GLU A 282 -12.82 -14.28 7.77
CA GLU A 282 -13.31 -14.43 6.40
C GLU A 282 -14.77 -13.95 6.28
N PRO A 283 -15.17 -13.31 5.17
CA PRO A 283 -16.58 -12.99 4.93
C PRO A 283 -17.41 -14.25 4.64
N ASP A 284 -18.60 -14.36 5.24
CA ASP A 284 -19.52 -15.46 4.94
C ASP A 284 -19.88 -15.49 3.45
N MET A 285 -19.65 -16.63 2.80
CA MET A 285 -19.99 -16.82 1.40
C MET A 285 -21.48 -17.17 1.27
N MET A 286 -22.33 -16.15 1.19
CA MET A 286 -23.79 -16.29 1.09
C MET A 286 -24.24 -17.03 -0.17
N GLN A 287 -23.47 -16.96 -1.26
CA GLN A 287 -23.78 -17.64 -2.52
C GLN A 287 -22.51 -18.12 -3.22
N ASN A 288 -22.24 -19.43 -3.23
CA ASN A 288 -21.03 -20.04 -3.81
C ASN A 288 -21.24 -20.67 -5.22
N LYS A 289 -22.48 -20.78 -5.70
CA LYS A 289 -22.75 -21.38 -7.02
C LYS A 289 -22.96 -20.31 -8.07
N GLU A 290 -22.15 -20.37 -9.12
CA GLU A 290 -22.36 -19.61 -10.35
C GLU A 290 -23.16 -20.41 -11.37
N GLY A 291 -24.04 -19.74 -12.11
CA GLY A 291 -24.88 -20.34 -13.14
C GLY A 291 -26.21 -19.61 -13.28
N MET A 292 -26.83 -19.62 -14.47
CA MET A 292 -28.13 -18.96 -14.73
C MET A 292 -28.23 -17.51 -14.20
N GLY A 293 -27.17 -16.71 -14.35
CA GLY A 293 -27.14 -15.32 -13.87
C GLY A 293 -26.84 -15.12 -12.38
N LEU A 294 -26.61 -16.20 -11.63
CA LEU A 294 -26.18 -16.15 -10.24
C LEU A 294 -24.71 -15.74 -10.14
N ARG A 295 -24.43 -14.76 -9.27
CA ARG A 295 -23.09 -14.25 -8.97
C ARG A 295 -22.68 -14.69 -7.57
N LEU A 296 -21.37 -14.84 -7.37
CA LEU A 296 -20.79 -15.03 -6.05
C LEU A 296 -21.19 -13.84 -5.16
N LYS A 297 -21.65 -14.13 -3.95
CA LYS A 297 -22.05 -13.09 -2.98
C LYS A 297 -21.47 -13.41 -1.62
N PHE A 298 -20.91 -12.38 -1.01
CA PHE A 298 -20.36 -12.41 0.34
C PHE A 298 -21.16 -11.52 1.27
N ALA A 299 -21.10 -11.81 2.57
CA ALA A 299 -21.47 -10.89 3.64
C ALA A 299 -20.77 -9.53 3.48
N THR A 300 -21.31 -8.48 4.07
CA THR A 300 -20.71 -7.15 4.00
C THR A 300 -19.44 -7.06 4.87
N PHE A 301 -18.66 -6.00 4.67
CA PHE A 301 -17.49 -5.73 5.51
C PHE A 301 -17.88 -5.53 6.98
N ASP A 302 -18.96 -4.81 7.26
CA ASP A 302 -19.43 -4.56 8.63
C ASP A 302 -19.84 -5.84 9.36
N GLN A 303 -20.46 -6.78 8.65
CA GLN A 303 -20.77 -8.10 9.20
C GLN A 303 -19.49 -8.86 9.56
N THR A 304 -18.46 -8.75 8.72
CA THR A 304 -17.14 -9.33 8.96
C THR A 304 -16.47 -8.70 10.18
N VAL A 305 -16.43 -7.36 10.27
CA VAL A 305 -15.93 -6.64 11.46
C VAL A 305 -16.69 -7.04 12.73
N SER A 306 -18.01 -7.20 12.65
CA SER A 306 -18.86 -7.58 13.78
C SER A 306 -18.52 -8.98 14.31
N ARG A 307 -18.26 -9.96 13.44
CA ARG A 307 -17.81 -11.30 13.85
C ARG A 307 -16.41 -11.25 14.47
N ALA A 308 -15.53 -10.46 13.87
CA ALA A 308 -14.20 -10.20 14.40
C ALA A 308 -14.24 -9.58 15.81
N ALA A 309 -15.21 -8.69 16.08
CA ALA A 309 -15.48 -8.14 17.40
C ALA A 309 -15.87 -9.22 18.43
N VAL A 310 -16.70 -10.21 18.00
CA VAL A 310 -17.11 -11.33 18.86
C VAL A 310 -15.93 -12.24 19.19
N TRP A 311 -15.03 -12.48 18.23
CA TRP A 311 -13.77 -13.19 18.49
C TRP A 311 -12.92 -12.43 19.51
N LEU A 312 -12.71 -11.13 19.28
CA LEU A 312 -11.84 -10.30 20.12
C LEU A 312 -12.28 -10.27 21.60
N LYS A 313 -13.60 -10.27 21.88
CA LYS A 313 -14.17 -10.34 23.24
C LYS A 313 -13.82 -11.63 23.99
N LYS A 314 -13.53 -12.72 23.29
CA LYS A 314 -13.21 -14.04 23.87
C LYS A 314 -11.74 -14.18 24.21
N GLU A 315 -10.88 -13.39 23.57
CA GLU A 315 -9.44 -13.47 23.75
C GLU A 315 -8.98 -12.79 25.03
N GLN A 316 -7.95 -13.35 25.67
CA GLN A 316 -7.32 -12.85 26.88
C GLN A 316 -5.80 -12.80 26.71
N GLY A 317 -5.14 -11.87 27.41
CA GLY A 317 -3.68 -11.77 27.38
C GLY A 317 -3.11 -11.43 25.98
N ILE A 318 -3.93 -10.90 25.08
CA ILE A 318 -3.49 -10.43 23.76
C ILE A 318 -3.52 -8.91 23.69
N ARG A 319 -2.64 -8.35 22.86
CA ARG A 319 -2.69 -6.96 22.40
C ARG A 319 -2.76 -6.97 20.88
N VAL A 320 -3.89 -6.54 20.32
CA VAL A 320 -4.01 -6.30 18.87
C VAL A 320 -3.09 -5.14 18.50
N ILE A 321 -2.25 -5.37 17.49
CA ILE A 321 -1.25 -4.41 17.01
C ILE A 321 -1.47 -4.00 15.56
N SER A 322 -2.28 -4.75 14.83
CA SER A 322 -2.61 -4.44 13.44
C SER A 322 -3.95 -5.03 13.09
N ILE A 323 -4.70 -4.27 12.30
CA ILE A 323 -5.88 -4.71 11.58
C ILE A 323 -5.63 -4.35 10.12
N GLN A 324 -5.86 -5.30 9.23
CA GLN A 324 -5.59 -5.14 7.81
C GLN A 324 -6.69 -5.81 6.97
N SER A 325 -7.16 -5.10 5.96
CA SER A 325 -8.04 -5.63 4.93
C SER A 325 -7.23 -6.25 3.79
N LEU A 326 -7.17 -7.58 3.73
CA LEU A 326 -6.40 -8.31 2.72
C LEU A 326 -7.26 -8.71 1.52
N ASN A 327 -6.78 -8.49 0.31
CA ASN A 327 -7.41 -9.03 -0.89
C ASN A 327 -6.83 -10.43 -1.19
N VAL A 328 -7.56 -11.47 -0.84
CA VAL A 328 -7.17 -12.87 -1.04
C VAL A 328 -7.73 -13.36 -2.35
N LYS A 329 -6.87 -13.90 -3.21
CA LYS A 329 -7.28 -14.49 -4.49
C LYS A 329 -8.16 -15.72 -4.22
N LEU A 330 -9.28 -15.82 -4.91
CA LEU A 330 -10.15 -16.99 -4.88
C LEU A 330 -9.64 -18.02 -5.88
N ASP A 331 -9.61 -19.28 -5.45
CA ASP A 331 -9.25 -20.41 -6.31
C ASP A 331 -10.45 -21.30 -6.61
N ARG A 332 -10.37 -22.06 -7.71
CA ARG A 332 -11.36 -23.09 -8.06
C ARG A 332 -10.76 -24.47 -7.93
N LYS A 333 -11.45 -25.35 -7.21
CA LYS A 333 -11.06 -26.77 -7.15
C LYS A 333 -11.10 -27.36 -8.57
N PHE A 334 -9.98 -27.88 -9.07
CA PHE A 334 -9.87 -28.45 -10.43
C PHE A 334 -10.26 -27.47 -11.56
N GLY A 335 -10.12 -26.15 -11.35
CA GLY A 335 -10.42 -25.12 -12.36
C GLY A 335 -11.90 -24.89 -12.68
N THR A 336 -12.80 -25.81 -12.30
CA THR A 336 -14.24 -25.74 -12.59
C THR A 336 -15.13 -25.94 -11.36
N GLY A 337 -14.55 -26.27 -10.20
CA GLY A 337 -15.27 -26.48 -8.95
C GLY A 337 -15.72 -25.18 -8.26
N PRO A 338 -16.27 -25.31 -7.03
CA PRO A 338 -16.67 -24.15 -6.23
C PRO A 338 -15.47 -23.25 -5.92
N TRP A 339 -15.76 -21.98 -5.65
CA TRP A 339 -14.75 -21.05 -5.18
C TRP A 339 -14.30 -21.41 -3.77
N ILE A 340 -13.00 -21.32 -3.56
CA ILE A 340 -12.33 -21.53 -2.28
C ILE A 340 -11.66 -20.22 -1.92
N LEU A 341 -11.95 -19.74 -0.71
CA LEU A 341 -11.25 -18.67 -0.05
C LEU A 341 -10.33 -19.31 0.99
N ASP A 342 -9.03 -19.06 0.91
CA ASP A 342 -8.07 -19.53 1.90
C ASP A 342 -7.08 -18.39 2.23
N PRO A 343 -7.28 -17.69 3.36
CA PRO A 343 -6.41 -16.57 3.74
C PRO A 343 -5.04 -17.01 4.25
N ASN A 344 -4.83 -18.31 4.52
CA ASN A 344 -3.55 -18.83 4.98
C ASN A 344 -2.56 -19.07 3.84
N VAL A 345 -3.02 -19.05 2.58
CA VAL A 345 -2.14 -19.19 1.42
C VAL A 345 -1.11 -18.07 1.39
N SER A 346 0.17 -18.46 1.39
CA SER A 346 1.28 -17.50 1.40
C SER A 346 1.88 -17.24 0.04
N ALA A 347 1.39 -17.88 -1.03
CA ALA A 347 1.82 -17.57 -2.39
C ALA A 347 0.69 -17.75 -3.39
N TYR A 348 0.65 -16.92 -4.42
CA TYR A 348 -0.30 -17.10 -5.53
C TYR A 348 0.33 -16.74 -6.86
N THR A 349 -0.14 -17.41 -7.90
CA THR A 349 0.25 -17.12 -9.28
C THR A 349 -0.84 -16.34 -9.99
N GLU A 350 -0.41 -15.34 -10.74
CA GLU A 350 -1.21 -14.55 -11.64
C GLU A 350 -0.83 -14.85 -13.07
N THR A 351 -1.65 -15.63 -13.77
CA THR A 351 -1.40 -16.00 -15.17
C THR A 351 -2.15 -15.08 -16.13
N GLN A 352 -1.63 -14.96 -17.36
CA GLN A 352 -2.37 -14.40 -18.49
C GLN A 352 -3.35 -15.47 -19.00
N SER A 353 -4.44 -15.68 -18.27
CA SER A 353 -5.54 -16.52 -18.74
C SER A 353 -6.72 -15.63 -19.15
N LEU A 354 -7.52 -16.10 -20.10
CA LEU A 354 -8.86 -15.55 -20.35
C LEU A 354 -9.81 -15.82 -19.17
N GLN A 355 -9.36 -16.57 -18.18
CA GLN A 355 -10.15 -16.86 -17.01
C GLN A 355 -10.20 -15.64 -16.10
N GLU A 356 -11.41 -15.39 -15.64
CA GLU A 356 -11.72 -14.37 -14.67
C GLU A 356 -10.97 -14.63 -13.36
N LYS A 357 -10.18 -13.65 -12.91
CA LYS A 357 -9.60 -13.67 -11.56
C LYS A 357 -10.59 -13.01 -10.60
N ARG A 358 -10.72 -13.58 -9.41
CA ARG A 358 -11.53 -13.01 -8.34
C ARG A 358 -10.74 -12.93 -7.05
N TYR A 359 -11.06 -11.92 -6.27
CA TYR A 359 -10.48 -11.67 -4.96
C TYR A 359 -11.61 -11.42 -3.98
N ALA A 360 -11.45 -11.89 -2.76
CA ALA A 360 -12.31 -11.54 -1.63
C ALA A 360 -11.48 -10.85 -0.55
N LYS A 361 -12.11 -9.90 0.14
CA LYS A 361 -11.51 -9.14 1.21
C LYS A 361 -11.65 -9.92 2.51
N VAL A 362 -10.54 -10.16 3.20
CA VAL A 362 -10.48 -10.80 4.52
C VAL A 362 -10.00 -9.78 5.52
N LEU A 363 -10.55 -9.79 6.74
CA LEU A 363 -10.09 -8.94 7.82
C LEU A 363 -9.06 -9.70 8.66
N ARG A 364 -7.78 -9.36 8.51
CA ARG A 364 -6.69 -9.92 9.30
C ARG A 364 -6.44 -9.05 10.53
N MET A 365 -6.44 -9.65 11.71
CA MET A 365 -5.90 -9.06 12.93
C MET A 365 -4.59 -9.73 13.30
N VAL A 366 -3.57 -8.92 13.56
CA VAL A 366 -2.32 -9.40 14.15
C VAL A 366 -2.27 -8.93 15.60
N TYR A 367 -1.93 -9.84 16.50
CA TYR A 367 -1.83 -9.57 17.92
C TYR A 367 -0.52 -10.12 18.48
N VAL A 368 -0.11 -9.59 19.63
CA VAL A 368 1.00 -10.11 20.42
C VAL A 368 0.49 -10.66 21.75
N ARG A 369 1.19 -11.65 22.29
CA ARG A 369 1.07 -12.13 23.67
C ARG A 369 2.35 -11.80 24.42
N GLU A 370 2.20 -11.20 25.59
CA GLU A 370 3.32 -10.94 26.49
C GLU A 370 3.38 -12.06 27.53
N GLN A 371 4.53 -12.75 27.62
CA GLN A 371 4.65 -13.95 28.47
C GLN A 371 4.48 -13.70 29.98
N ARG A 372 4.51 -12.44 30.43
CA ARG A 372 4.69 -12.10 31.85
C ARG A 372 3.44 -11.63 32.59
N LEU A 373 2.32 -11.41 31.91
CA LEU A 373 1.15 -10.81 32.54
C LEU A 373 -0.13 -11.55 32.17
N GLU A 374 -0.70 -12.27 33.13
CA GLU A 374 -2.13 -12.59 33.14
C GLU A 374 -2.90 -11.30 33.38
N SER A 375 -3.07 -10.51 32.32
CA SER A 375 -3.90 -9.31 32.35
C SER A 375 -5.34 -9.68 31.98
N PRO A 376 -6.35 -9.08 32.63
CA PRO A 376 -7.73 -9.22 32.18
C PRO A 376 -7.84 -8.78 30.72
N SER A 377 -8.76 -9.38 29.96
CA SER A 377 -8.95 -9.02 28.55
C SER A 377 -9.23 -7.52 28.41
N PRO A 378 -8.34 -6.75 27.76
CA PRO A 378 -8.61 -5.33 27.50
C PRO A 378 -9.76 -5.15 26.51
N TYR A 379 -10.27 -6.26 25.93
CA TYR A 379 -11.30 -6.27 24.90
C TYR A 379 -12.65 -6.82 25.35
N SER A 380 -12.80 -7.14 26.64
CA SER A 380 -14.07 -7.66 27.18
C SER A 380 -15.27 -6.73 26.93
N SER A 381 -15.04 -5.42 26.83
CA SER A 381 -16.07 -4.41 26.52
C SER A 381 -15.99 -3.85 25.09
N VAL A 382 -15.00 -4.23 24.29
CA VAL A 382 -14.78 -3.65 22.96
C VAL A 382 -15.87 -4.08 21.98
N THR A 383 -16.52 -3.12 21.34
CA THR A 383 -17.41 -3.34 20.20
C THR A 383 -16.73 -2.77 18.97
N LEU A 384 -15.94 -3.62 18.29
CA LEU A 384 -15.18 -3.21 17.12
C LEU A 384 -16.15 -2.77 16.01
N THR A 385 -15.99 -1.53 15.55
CA THR A 385 -16.67 -0.96 14.38
C THR A 385 -15.64 -0.40 13.41
N SER A 386 -16.05 -0.06 12.19
CA SER A 386 -15.15 0.55 11.20
C SER A 386 -15.84 1.63 10.39
N ARG A 387 -15.07 2.62 9.93
CA ARG A 387 -15.50 3.66 9.00
C ARG A 387 -14.56 3.71 7.81
N LEU A 388 -15.11 3.74 6.61
CA LEU A 388 -14.35 3.93 5.38
C LEU A 388 -14.49 5.38 4.90
N PHE A 389 -13.37 6.08 4.74
CA PHE A 389 -13.30 7.39 4.13
C PHE A 389 -12.86 7.24 2.68
N ILE A 390 -13.83 7.35 1.79
CA ILE A 390 -13.62 7.33 0.35
C ILE A 390 -13.38 8.76 -0.13
N PRO A 391 -12.34 9.02 -0.94
CA PRO A 391 -12.16 10.29 -1.64
C PRO A 391 -13.41 10.71 -2.42
N HIS A 392 -13.84 11.96 -2.27
CA HIS A 392 -14.97 12.52 -3.01
C HIS A 392 -14.66 12.57 -4.52
N ARG A 393 -15.59 12.09 -5.35
CA ARG A 393 -15.47 12.16 -6.82
C ARG A 393 -15.88 13.56 -7.27
N ILE A 394 -14.96 14.29 -7.88
CA ILE A 394 -15.20 15.66 -8.38
C ILE A 394 -15.90 15.57 -9.74
N GLU A 395 -15.25 14.94 -10.71
CA GLU A 395 -15.79 14.74 -12.07
C GLU A 395 -15.07 13.59 -12.75
N GLY A 396 -15.78 12.75 -13.51
CA GLY A 396 -15.14 11.75 -14.37
C GLY A 396 -14.18 10.84 -13.59
N LYS A 397 -12.88 10.86 -13.93
CA LYS A 397 -11.84 10.07 -13.23
C LYS A 397 -11.07 10.90 -12.20
N THR A 398 -11.58 12.06 -11.84
CA THR A 398 -10.96 12.97 -10.88
C THR A 398 -11.63 12.82 -9.53
N PHE A 399 -10.81 12.57 -8.53
CA PHE A 399 -11.20 12.47 -7.13
C PHE A 399 -10.44 13.55 -6.35
N GLU A 400 -10.93 13.89 -5.16
CA GLU A 400 -10.15 14.71 -4.25
C GLU A 400 -8.80 14.04 -3.94
N SER A 401 -7.84 14.85 -3.52
CA SER A 401 -6.52 14.35 -3.15
C SER A 401 -6.55 13.63 -1.80
N PHE A 402 -5.54 12.80 -1.56
CA PHE A 402 -5.42 11.99 -0.35
C PHE A 402 -5.35 12.88 0.89
N SER A 403 -4.62 14.00 0.82
CA SER A 403 -4.56 15.00 1.87
C SER A 403 -5.93 15.61 2.17
N LYS A 404 -6.76 15.90 1.16
CA LYS A 404 -8.16 16.34 1.38
C LYS A 404 -8.99 15.27 2.07
N THR A 405 -8.82 14.00 1.71
CA THR A 405 -9.46 12.88 2.41
C THR A 405 -9.04 12.81 3.89
N VAL A 406 -7.75 13.00 4.19
CA VAL A 406 -7.24 13.05 5.58
C VAL A 406 -7.81 14.23 6.35
N LEU A 407 -7.95 15.41 5.74
CA LEU A 407 -8.60 16.55 6.40
C LEU A 407 -10.04 16.22 6.82
N ARG A 408 -10.78 15.49 5.98
CA ARG A 408 -12.14 15.01 6.35
C ARG A 408 -12.09 13.99 7.49
N VAL A 409 -11.09 13.12 7.51
CA VAL A 409 -10.84 12.20 8.64
C VAL A 409 -10.62 12.98 9.94
N ILE A 410 -9.76 14.01 9.91
CA ILE A 410 -9.45 14.87 11.06
C ILE A 410 -10.70 15.57 11.57
N LYS A 411 -11.47 16.22 10.68
CA LYS A 411 -12.73 16.88 11.03
C LYS A 411 -13.72 15.91 11.67
N TRP A 412 -13.86 14.71 11.11
CA TRP A 412 -14.76 13.69 11.64
C TRP A 412 -14.32 13.17 13.01
N LEU A 413 -13.02 12.93 13.22
CA LEU A 413 -12.48 12.51 14.51
C LEU A 413 -12.69 13.59 15.59
N ASN A 414 -12.49 14.87 15.26
CA ASN A 414 -12.75 15.98 16.17
C ASN A 414 -14.23 16.10 16.54
N ALA A 415 -15.13 15.94 15.56
CA ALA A 415 -16.57 16.05 15.79
C ALA A 415 -17.13 14.90 16.65
N THR A 416 -16.60 13.69 16.49
CA THR A 416 -17.09 12.49 17.17
C THR A 416 -16.39 12.20 18.48
N ASN A 417 -15.14 12.66 18.64
CA ASN A 417 -14.26 12.37 19.78
C ASN A 417 -14.18 10.87 20.12
N VAL A 418 -14.27 10.02 19.09
CA VAL A 418 -14.24 8.57 19.23
C VAL A 418 -12.78 8.10 19.33
N PRO A 419 -12.44 7.23 20.29
CA PRO A 419 -11.08 6.72 20.41
C PRO A 419 -10.72 5.85 19.22
N LEU A 420 -9.58 6.13 18.59
CA LEU A 420 -9.07 5.34 17.48
C LEU A 420 -8.55 3.98 17.97
N PHE A 421 -9.02 2.90 17.37
CA PHE A 421 -8.51 1.54 17.60
C PHE A 421 -7.42 1.14 16.62
N GLY A 422 -7.56 1.57 15.37
CA GLY A 422 -6.60 1.32 14.30
C GLY A 422 -6.96 2.08 13.03
N CYS A 423 -5.99 2.22 12.14
CA CYS A 423 -6.16 2.81 10.82
C CYS A 423 -5.39 1.99 9.78
N GLU A 424 -5.79 2.08 8.53
CA GLU A 424 -5.06 1.52 7.38
C GLU A 424 -5.37 2.29 6.10
N THR A 425 -4.45 2.22 5.14
CA THR A 425 -4.64 2.66 3.76
C THR A 425 -5.12 1.47 2.93
N VAL A 426 -6.28 1.58 2.29
CA VAL A 426 -6.89 0.45 1.56
C VAL A 426 -7.19 0.81 0.11
N LYS A 427 -6.97 -0.14 -0.80
CA LYS A 427 -7.31 0.01 -2.21
C LYS A 427 -8.62 -0.70 -2.55
N TYR A 428 -9.47 -0.01 -3.29
CA TYR A 428 -10.72 -0.53 -3.85
C TYR A 428 -10.68 -0.50 -5.36
N HIS A 429 -11.11 -1.59 -5.99
CA HIS A 429 -11.27 -1.60 -7.45
C HIS A 429 -12.47 -0.73 -7.84
N VAL A 430 -12.27 0.18 -8.79
CA VAL A 430 -13.27 1.10 -9.29
C VAL A 430 -13.59 0.75 -10.74
N SER A 431 -14.89 0.70 -11.06
CA SER A 431 -15.30 0.73 -12.46
C SER A 431 -15.29 2.19 -12.91
N ALA A 432 -14.24 2.64 -13.60
CA ALA A 432 -14.10 4.04 -13.96
C ALA A 432 -15.28 4.61 -14.80
N GLU A 433 -16.03 3.72 -15.46
CA GLU A 433 -17.18 4.05 -16.30
C GLU A 433 -18.53 4.01 -15.57
N SER A 434 -18.60 3.56 -14.30
CA SER A 434 -19.88 3.54 -13.59
C SER A 434 -20.26 4.92 -13.06
N ALA A 435 -21.56 5.22 -13.09
CA ALA A 435 -22.13 6.40 -12.46
C ALA A 435 -22.02 6.33 -10.92
N GLY A 436 -22.04 7.49 -10.26
CA GLY A 436 -21.93 7.59 -8.79
C GLY A 436 -20.48 7.41 -8.29
N PRO A 437 -20.25 6.83 -7.09
CA PRO A 437 -18.91 6.70 -6.51
C PRO A 437 -17.99 5.78 -7.32
N GLY A 438 -18.51 4.98 -8.24
CA GLY A 438 -17.70 4.11 -9.10
C GLY A 438 -17.30 2.77 -8.45
N PHE A 439 -17.51 2.63 -7.14
CA PHE A 439 -17.24 1.42 -6.36
C PHE A 439 -18.41 1.14 -5.38
N ASN A 440 -18.45 -0.06 -4.83
CA ASN A 440 -19.38 -0.48 -3.78
C ASN A 440 -18.54 -0.93 -2.57
N ASP A 441 -18.59 -0.16 -1.49
CA ASP A 441 -17.86 -0.41 -0.23
C ASP A 441 -18.39 -1.58 0.59
N GLU A 442 -19.67 -1.92 0.42
CA GLU A 442 -20.25 -3.12 1.02
C GLU A 442 -19.75 -4.40 0.34
N ARG A 443 -19.27 -4.29 -0.89
CA ARG A 443 -18.82 -5.43 -1.68
C ARG A 443 -17.48 -5.95 -1.17
N MET A 444 -17.48 -7.19 -0.73
CA MET A 444 -16.28 -7.89 -0.25
C MET A 444 -15.47 -8.55 -1.35
N ASP A 445 -15.98 -8.64 -2.58
CA ASP A 445 -15.29 -9.23 -3.71
C ASP A 445 -15.08 -8.26 -4.85
N TYR A 446 -14.07 -8.52 -5.67
CA TYR A 446 -13.96 -7.88 -6.97
C TYR A 446 -13.42 -8.85 -8.01
N GLN A 447 -13.82 -8.56 -9.24
CA GLN A 447 -13.44 -9.29 -10.43
C GLN A 447 -12.37 -8.49 -11.18
N VAL A 448 -11.34 -9.20 -11.62
CA VAL A 448 -10.21 -8.65 -12.37
C VAL A 448 -10.21 -9.29 -13.75
N ASN A 449 -10.38 -8.45 -14.78
CA ASN A 449 -10.11 -8.84 -16.15
C ASN A 449 -8.72 -8.32 -16.52
N THR A 450 -7.78 -9.23 -16.75
CA THR A 450 -6.37 -8.91 -17.05
C THR A 450 -6.19 -8.24 -18.40
N ASN A 451 -7.17 -8.34 -19.31
CA ASN A 451 -7.09 -7.70 -20.62
C ASN A 451 -7.45 -6.21 -20.59
N LEU A 452 -8.12 -5.75 -19.53
CA LEU A 452 -8.56 -4.37 -19.38
C LEU A 452 -7.69 -3.65 -18.35
N GLY A 453 -7.42 -2.37 -18.60
CA GLY A 453 -6.83 -1.50 -17.59
C GLY A 453 -7.71 -1.45 -16.35
N GLN A 454 -7.10 -1.48 -15.17
CA GLN A 454 -7.80 -1.52 -13.89
C GLN A 454 -7.63 -0.20 -13.18
N TYR A 455 -8.65 0.22 -12.45
CA TYR A 455 -8.60 1.44 -11.67
C TYR A 455 -8.76 1.10 -10.20
N TYR A 456 -7.91 1.68 -9.37
CA TYR A 456 -7.94 1.50 -7.92
C TYR A 456 -8.05 2.87 -7.27
N ILE A 457 -8.97 2.99 -6.32
CA ILE A 457 -9.05 4.15 -5.44
C ILE A 457 -8.45 3.82 -4.08
N THR A 458 -7.61 4.73 -3.60
CA THR A 458 -6.99 4.68 -2.28
C THR A 458 -7.91 5.36 -1.29
N CYS A 459 -8.37 4.61 -0.30
CA CYS A 459 -9.24 5.06 0.78
C CYS A 459 -8.55 4.91 2.14
N ILE A 460 -9.10 5.54 3.17
CA ILE A 460 -8.64 5.40 4.56
C ILE A 460 -9.72 4.64 5.33
N ARG A 461 -9.34 3.55 5.99
CA ARG A 461 -10.25 2.84 6.90
C ARG A 461 -9.80 3.05 8.34
N LEU A 462 -10.74 3.48 9.18
CA LEU A 462 -10.55 3.59 10.62
C LEU A 462 -11.33 2.49 11.33
N TYR A 463 -10.81 2.03 12.45
CA TYR A 463 -11.43 1.07 13.36
C TYR A 463 -11.60 1.72 14.73
N PHE A 464 -12.69 1.39 15.42
CA PHE A 464 -13.02 1.97 16.72
C PHE A 464 -13.45 0.88 17.71
N PRO A 465 -13.18 1.03 19.02
CA PRO A 465 -13.52 0.03 20.03
C PRO A 465 -14.96 0.16 20.54
N CYS A 466 -15.77 1.05 19.96
CA CYS A 466 -17.14 1.32 20.33
C CYS A 466 -18.01 1.61 19.11
N VAL A 467 -19.33 1.65 19.33
CA VAL A 467 -20.27 2.21 18.36
C VAL A 467 -20.15 3.73 18.41
N TYR A 468 -20.14 4.37 17.25
CA TYR A 468 -20.14 5.81 17.11
C TYR A 468 -21.45 6.28 16.45
N GLN A 469 -21.77 7.55 16.65
CA GLN A 469 -22.83 8.22 15.90
C GLN A 469 -22.17 9.08 14.83
N GLU A 470 -22.72 9.05 13.62
CA GLU A 470 -22.30 10.00 12.59
C GLU A 470 -22.57 11.42 13.09
N PRO A 471 -21.62 12.36 12.92
CA PRO A 471 -21.95 13.75 13.10
C PRO A 471 -23.09 14.10 12.15
N PRO A 472 -23.97 15.07 12.52
CA PRO A 472 -24.96 15.58 11.59
C PRO A 472 -24.29 15.90 10.25
N PRO A 473 -24.96 15.68 9.11
CA PRO A 473 -24.46 16.13 7.82
C PRO A 473 -24.39 17.66 7.87
N GLU A 474 -23.29 18.21 8.35
CA GLU A 474 -23.03 19.64 8.27
C GLU A 474 -22.97 20.00 6.79
N VAL A 475 -23.74 21.02 6.43
CA VAL A 475 -23.75 21.64 5.09
C VAL A 475 -22.28 21.92 4.74
N PRO A 476 -21.77 21.45 3.58
CA PRO A 476 -20.38 21.67 3.23
C PRO A 476 -20.16 23.17 3.05
N ASN A 477 -19.45 23.81 3.97
CA ASN A 477 -18.72 25.02 3.61
C ASN A 477 -17.47 24.55 2.87
N GLU A 478 -17.66 24.38 1.56
CA GLU A 478 -16.62 24.54 0.55
C GLU A 478 -16.06 25.96 0.63
N GLU A 479 -15.27 26.25 1.65
CA GLU A 479 -14.31 27.35 1.57
C GLU A 479 -12.94 26.82 2.01
N ASP A 480 -11.98 27.00 1.11
CA ASP A 480 -10.60 26.55 1.15
C ASP A 480 -9.90 26.88 2.46
N LEU A 481 -9.84 25.92 3.39
CA LEU A 481 -8.78 25.91 4.38
C LEU A 481 -7.51 25.44 3.65
N GLY A 482 -6.71 26.40 3.17
CA GLY A 482 -5.44 26.20 2.44
C GLY A 482 -4.31 25.52 3.22
N TRP A 483 -4.63 24.74 4.27
CA TRP A 483 -3.68 24.01 5.09
C TRP A 483 -3.83 22.50 4.85
N GLY A 484 -3.02 21.96 3.96
CA GLY A 484 -2.86 20.51 3.80
C GLY A 484 -2.00 19.96 4.94
N TRP A 485 -2.60 19.20 5.87
CA TRP A 485 -1.86 18.52 6.96
C TRP A 485 -1.15 17.23 6.52
N GLY A 486 -1.10 16.94 5.22
CA GLY A 486 -0.25 15.90 4.64
C GLY A 486 1.12 16.46 4.30
N CYS A 487 2.18 15.94 4.93
CA CYS A 487 3.55 16.29 4.59
C CYS A 487 4.22 15.08 3.93
N VAL A 488 4.81 15.33 2.77
CA VAL A 488 5.65 14.36 2.06
C VAL A 488 7.10 14.71 2.34
N VAL A 489 7.87 13.76 2.85
CA VAL A 489 9.31 13.90 3.05
C VAL A 489 10.01 13.04 2.00
N SER A 490 10.73 13.71 1.09
CA SER A 490 11.52 13.10 0.00
C SER A 490 13.02 13.19 0.28
#